data_AF-A0A2M7ITS5-F1
#
_entry.id   AF-A0A2M7ITS5-F1
#
_cell.length_a   1.000
_cell.length_b   1.000
_cell.length_c   1.000
_cell.angle_alpha   90.00
_cell.angle_beta   90.00
_cell.angle_gamma   90.00
#
_symmetry.space_group_name_H-M   'P 1'
#
loop_
_entity.id
_entity.type
_entity.pdbx_description
1 polymer ?
#
loop_
_entity_poly.entity_id
_entity_poly.type
_entity_poly.pdbx_seq_one_letter_code
_entity_poly.pdbx_strand_id
1 'polypeptide(L)'
;MFRGISCLLFTVTNIILFNVCPVNVDLDAKNTTENFWQMKSETLDFTEAGRIPDGEFNKIIWYAVKGLDAEYSGTRRAAFLKVIEDLDD
;
A
#
# COMPACT_ATOMS: atom_id res chain seq x y z
N MET A 1 36.01 21.32 -43.95
CA MET A 1 36.31 19.92 -44.30
C MET A 1 36.29 19.11 -43.00
N PHE A 2 35.25 18.30 -42.81
CA PHE A 2 35.05 17.45 -41.63
C PHE A 2 36.10 16.33 -41.56
N ARG A 3 36.55 15.95 -40.35
CA ARG A 3 36.31 14.62 -39.75
C ARG A 3 37.15 14.40 -38.49
N GLY A 4 36.51 13.91 -37.43
CA GLY A 4 37.18 13.49 -36.20
C GLY A 4 36.22 13.29 -35.03
N ILE A 5 35.27 12.36 -35.19
CA ILE A 5 34.30 11.94 -34.18
C ILE A 5 35.04 11.22 -33.04
N SER A 6 34.81 11.63 -31.79
CA SER A 6 34.46 10.66 -30.74
C SER A 6 33.72 11.38 -29.63
N CYS A 7 32.41 11.48 -29.84
CA CYS A 7 31.45 11.66 -28.79
C CYS A 7 31.45 10.37 -27.97
N LEU A 8 31.96 10.40 -26.74
CA LEU A 8 31.52 9.49 -25.68
C LEU A 8 31.20 10.32 -24.44
N LEU A 9 29.98 10.83 -24.48
CA LEU A 9 29.03 10.90 -23.38
C LEU A 9 29.60 10.37 -22.06
N PHE A 10 30.13 11.26 -21.24
CA PHE A 10 30.22 11.00 -19.81
C PHE A 10 28.77 10.97 -19.32
N THR A 11 28.18 9.78 -19.22
CA THR A 11 26.87 9.63 -18.60
C THR A 11 27.04 9.99 -17.13
N VAL A 12 26.75 11.24 -16.79
CA VAL A 12 26.56 11.65 -15.40
C VAL A 12 25.34 10.88 -14.92
N THR A 13 25.59 9.72 -14.31
CA THR A 13 24.56 8.96 -13.62
C THR A 13 24.02 9.87 -12.52
N ASN A 14 22.71 10.13 -12.55
CA ASN A 14 22.04 10.82 -11.46
C ASN A 14 21.93 9.82 -10.30
N ILE A 15 23.03 9.67 -9.55
CA ILE A 15 23.08 8.90 -8.31
C ILE A 15 22.52 9.80 -7.20
N ILE A 16 21.20 9.84 -7.09
CA ILE A 16 20.53 10.42 -5.92
C ILE A 16 20.99 9.60 -4.71
N LEU A 17 21.75 10.21 -3.80
CA LEU A 17 22.11 9.54 -2.55
C LEU A 17 20.83 9.20 -1.79
N PHE A 18 20.74 7.96 -1.31
CA PHE A 18 19.65 7.53 -0.44
C PHE A 18 19.66 8.38 0.84
N ASN A 19 18.63 9.21 1.00
CA ASN A 19 18.42 9.96 2.23
C ASN A 19 17.62 9.07 3.20
N VAL A 20 18.28 8.54 4.23
CA VAL A 20 17.60 7.72 5.23
C VAL A 20 16.71 8.61 6.10
N CYS A 21 15.43 8.25 6.21
CA CYS A 21 14.54 8.93 7.14
C CYS A 21 14.76 8.28 8.53
N PRO A 22 15.30 9.00 9.52
CA PRO A 22 15.51 8.43 10.85
C PRO A 22 14.18 8.04 11.47
N VAL A 23 14.19 6.97 12.26
CA VAL A 23 12.99 6.52 12.96
C VAL A 23 12.58 7.58 13.99
N ASN A 24 11.33 8.03 13.93
CA ASN A 24 10.78 9.04 14.83
C ASN A 24 9.83 8.45 15.88
N VAL A 25 9.77 7.12 15.95
CA VAL A 25 8.89 6.36 16.84
C VAL A 25 9.69 5.25 17.51
N ASP A 26 9.32 4.90 18.73
CA ASP A 26 9.88 3.74 19.41
C ASP A 26 9.45 2.45 18.70
N LEU A 27 10.42 1.68 18.23
CA LEU A 27 10.17 0.41 17.53
C LEU A 27 9.93 -0.75 18.49
N ASP A 28 10.36 -0.61 19.75
CA ASP A 28 10.19 -1.62 20.79
C ASP A 28 8.86 -1.44 21.56
N ALA A 29 8.15 -0.35 21.29
CA ALA A 29 6.85 -0.07 21.86
C ALA A 29 5.84 -1.15 21.46
N LYS A 30 5.31 -1.86 22.47
CA LYS A 30 4.23 -2.83 22.30
C LYS A 30 2.88 -2.17 22.58
N ASN A 31 1.86 -2.55 21.82
CA ASN A 31 0.51 -2.15 22.12
C ASN A 31 0.00 -2.92 23.35
N THR A 32 -0.18 -2.21 24.48
CA THR A 32 -0.71 -2.77 25.74
C THR A 32 -2.22 -2.61 25.88
N THR A 33 -2.88 -1.89 24.95
CA THR A 33 -4.31 -1.61 25.02
C THR A 33 -5.09 -2.67 24.25
N GLU A 34 -5.93 -3.40 24.96
CA GLU A 34 -6.85 -4.35 24.32
C GLU A 34 -8.07 -3.64 23.73
N ASN A 35 -8.26 -3.84 22.43
CA ASN A 35 -9.38 -3.29 21.67
C ASN A 35 -10.35 -4.41 21.30
N PHE A 36 -11.65 -4.10 21.24
CA PHE A 36 -12.68 -5.01 20.72
C PHE A 36 -12.30 -5.67 19.39
N TRP A 37 -11.69 -4.91 18.47
CA TRP A 37 -11.26 -5.44 17.17
C TRP A 37 -10.03 -6.35 17.25
N GLN A 38 -9.15 -6.14 18.24
CA GLN A 38 -8.03 -7.05 18.50
C GLN A 38 -8.56 -8.39 19.00
N MET A 39 -9.42 -8.37 20.01
CA MET A 39 -10.03 -9.59 20.57
C MET A 39 -10.76 -10.39 19.48
N LYS A 40 -11.46 -9.71 18.56
CA LYS A 40 -12.06 -10.36 17.39
C LYS A 40 -11.05 -11.02 16.47
N SER A 41 -9.91 -10.36 16.21
CA SER A 41 -8.87 -10.90 15.34
C SER A 41 -8.26 -12.20 15.86
N GLU A 42 -8.18 -12.36 17.18
CA GLU A 42 -7.64 -13.55 17.85
C GLU A 42 -8.57 -14.77 17.74
N THR A 43 -9.87 -14.53 17.58
CA THR A 43 -10.87 -15.60 17.43
C THR A 43 -10.95 -16.17 16.00
N LEU A 44 -10.23 -15.58 15.04
CA LEU A 44 -10.28 -16.00 13.64
C LEU A 44 -9.47 -17.28 13.41
N ASP A 45 -10.04 -18.20 12.64
CA ASP A 45 -9.41 -19.47 12.29
C ASP A 45 -8.69 -19.37 10.93
N PHE A 46 -7.35 -19.37 10.96
CA PHE A 46 -6.47 -19.28 9.79
C PHE A 46 -6.00 -20.64 9.26
N THR A 47 -6.61 -21.76 9.67
CA THR A 47 -6.15 -23.11 9.29
C THR A 47 -6.23 -23.38 7.78
N GLU A 48 -7.25 -22.84 7.11
CA GLU A 48 -7.49 -23.06 5.67
C GLU A 48 -7.76 -21.73 4.96
N ALA A 49 -7.24 -21.59 3.74
CA ALA A 49 -7.47 -20.41 2.91
C ALA A 49 -8.97 -20.31 2.55
N GLY A 50 -9.61 -19.20 2.92
CA GLY A 50 -11.03 -18.93 2.66
C GLY A 50 -12.00 -19.38 3.75
N ARG A 51 -11.52 -19.91 4.88
CA ARG A 51 -12.38 -20.24 6.04
C ARG A 51 -12.98 -18.99 6.71
N ILE A 52 -12.25 -17.88 6.67
CA ILE A 52 -12.64 -16.63 7.32
C ILE A 52 -13.60 -15.85 6.42
N PRO A 53 -14.70 -15.31 6.97
CA PRO A 53 -15.56 -14.42 6.23
C PRO A 53 -14.83 -13.11 5.88
N ASP A 54 -14.58 -12.87 4.59
CA ASP A 54 -13.89 -11.68 4.07
C ASP A 54 -14.46 -10.36 4.61
N GLY A 55 -15.78 -10.29 4.79
CA GLY A 55 -16.46 -9.07 5.25
C GLY A 55 -16.10 -8.67 6.68
N GLU A 56 -15.91 -9.64 7.58
CA GLU A 56 -15.50 -9.37 8.96
C GLU A 56 -13.99 -9.11 9.03
N PHE A 57 -13.21 -9.88 8.27
CA PHE A 57 -11.77 -9.70 8.17
C PHE A 57 -11.40 -8.30 7.66
N ASN A 58 -12.06 -7.82 6.61
CA ASN A 58 -11.84 -6.48 6.06
C ASN A 58 -12.18 -5.37 7.07
N LYS A 59 -13.21 -5.57 7.91
CA LYS A 59 -13.54 -4.60 8.97
C LYS A 59 -12.44 -4.54 10.03
N ILE A 60 -11.99 -5.70 10.49
CA ILE A 60 -10.91 -5.80 11.49
C ILE A 60 -9.66 -5.07 10.98
N ILE A 61 -9.26 -5.31 9.73
CA ILE A 61 -8.12 -4.62 9.10
C ILE A 61 -8.36 -3.11 9.01
N TRP A 62 -9.55 -2.69 8.60
CA TRP A 62 -9.87 -1.28 8.44
C TRP A 62 -9.71 -0.50 9.75
N TYR A 63 -10.30 -0.98 10.84
CA TYR A 63 -10.21 -0.33 12.15
C TYR A 63 -8.80 -0.42 12.75
N ALA A 64 -8.03 -1.47 12.42
CA ALA A 64 -6.64 -1.58 12.82
C ALA A 64 -5.75 -0.51 12.15
N VAL A 65 -5.99 -0.20 10.87
CA VAL A 65 -5.16 0.75 10.10
C VAL A 65 -5.63 2.20 10.26
N LYS A 66 -6.94 2.44 10.22
CA LYS A 66 -7.53 3.79 10.23
C LYS A 66 -7.84 4.31 11.63
N GLY A 67 -7.86 3.44 12.62
CA GLY A 67 -8.27 3.76 13.98
C GLY A 67 -9.77 3.55 14.21
N LEU A 68 -10.17 3.65 15.47
CA LEU A 68 -11.51 3.36 15.95
C LEU A 68 -12.58 4.34 15.44
N ASP A 69 -12.18 5.60 15.20
CA ASP A 69 -13.09 6.68 14.80
C ASP A 69 -13.41 6.67 13.29
N ALA A 70 -12.79 5.76 12.53
CA ALA A 70 -12.95 5.71 11.08
C ALA A 70 -14.22 4.95 10.68
N GLU A 71 -15.09 5.58 9.88
CA GLU A 71 -16.24 4.89 9.30
C GLU A 71 -15.79 3.82 8.28
N TYR A 72 -16.33 2.60 8.39
CA TYR A 72 -16.03 1.52 7.46
C TYR A 72 -16.75 1.72 6.13
N SER A 73 -15.98 1.94 5.04
CA SER A 73 -16.54 2.26 3.72
C SER A 73 -17.22 1.09 2.98
N GLY A 74 -17.23 -0.10 3.59
CA GLY A 74 -17.79 -1.29 2.96
C GLY A 74 -16.97 -1.83 1.78
N THR A 75 -17.42 -2.94 1.22
CA THR A 75 -16.84 -3.53 0.00
C THR A 75 -17.13 -2.62 -1.19
N ARG A 76 -16.10 -1.96 -1.72
CA ARG A 76 -16.21 -1.12 -2.92
C ARG A 76 -15.76 -1.92 -4.13
N ARG A 77 -16.68 -2.15 -5.08
CA ARG A 77 -16.35 -2.77 -6.38
C ARG A 77 -15.95 -1.65 -7.34
N ALA A 78 -14.71 -1.66 -7.80
CA ALA A 78 -14.23 -0.76 -8.86
C ALA A 78 -14.31 -1.46 -10.21
N ALA A 79 -14.57 -0.70 -11.27
CA ALA A 79 -14.46 -1.16 -12.65
C ALA A 79 -13.46 -0.26 -13.38
N PHE A 80 -12.65 -0.85 -14.25
CA PHE A 80 -11.77 -0.09 -15.13
C PHE A 80 -12.56 0.35 -16.36
N LEU A 81 -12.69 1.67 -16.56
CA LEU A 81 -13.26 2.23 -17.78
C LEU A 81 -12.14 2.40 -18.81
N LYS A 82 -12.31 1.79 -19.98
CA LYS A 82 -11.50 2.10 -21.16
C LYS A 82 -12.37 2.93 -22.10
N VAL A 83 -12.06 4.22 -22.23
CA VAL A 83 -12.67 5.08 -23.24
C VAL A 83 -12.03 4.71 -24.58
N ILE A 84 -12.85 4.34 -25.55
CA ILE A 84 -12.44 4.20 -26.94
C ILE A 84 -12.72 5.58 -27.54
N GLU A 85 -11.69 6.27 -28.03
CA GLU A 85 -11.88 7.47 -28.84
C GLU A 85 -12.45 7.00 -30.18
N ASP A 86 -13.69 7.35 -30.48
CA ASP A 86 -14.23 7.23 -31.83
C ASP A 86 -13.48 8.24 -32.69
N LEU A 87 -12.93 7.76 -33.81
CA LEU A 87 -12.31 8.62 -34.82
C LEU A 87 -13.44 9.48 -35.42
N ASP A 88 -13.51 10.75 -35.01
CA ASP A 88 -14.25 11.76 -35.76
C ASP A 88 -13.52 11.99 -37.09
N ASP A 89 -14.25 11.73 -38.19
CA ASP A 89 -13.96 11.84 -39.64
C ASP A 89 -13.28 10.66 -40.37
#